data_AF-A0A2K3J6G9-F1
#
_entry.id   AF-A0A2K3J6G9-F1
#
_cell.length_a   1.000
_cell.length_b   1.000
_cell.length_c   1.000
_cell.angle_alpha   90.00
_cell.angle_beta   90.00
_cell.angle_gamma   90.00
#
_symmetry.space_group_name_H-M   'P 1'
#
loop_
_entity.id
_entity.type
_entity.pdbx_description
1 polymer ?
#
loop_
_entity_poly.entity_id
_entity_poly.type
_entity_poly.pdbx_seq_one_letter_code
_entity_poly.pdbx_strand_id
1 'polypeptide(L)' 'MTQLFKHHDLKVLFTTGFCFEENRCIYEVYFSADDIRTKEPDIRRTINSIPGLYESEFEILEIGQEW' A
#
# COMPACT_ATOMS: atom_id res chain seq x y z
N MET A 1 5.46 1.76 7.13
CA MET A 1 5.62 2.07 5.70
C MET A 1 6.94 1.57 5.13
N THR A 2 8.10 2.15 5.46
CA THR A 2 9.39 1.79 4.84
C THR A 2 9.82 0.33 5.03
N GLN A 3 9.42 -0.32 6.13
CA GLN A 3 9.68 -1.75 6.37
C GLN A 3 8.85 -2.70 5.49
N LEU A 4 7.64 -2.26 5.08
CA LEU A 4 6.72 -3.03 4.24
C LEU A 4 7.32 -3.21 2.83
N PHE A 5 8.01 -2.18 2.34
CA PHE A 5 8.65 -2.20 1.02
C PHE A 5 9.93 -3.02 0.96
N LYS A 6 10.66 -3.14 2.07
CA LYS A 6 11.92 -3.90 2.12
C LYS A 6 11.73 -5.42 2.07
N HIS A 7 10.57 -5.94 2.46
CA HIS A 7 10.35 -7.39 2.58
C HIS A 7 9.79 -8.05 1.30
N HIS A 8 9.20 -7.29 0.39
CA HIS A 8 8.42 -7.84 -0.73
C HIS A 8 8.94 -7.44 -2.13
N ASP A 9 10.14 -6.84 -2.19
CA ASP A 9 10.70 -6.24 -3.40
C ASP A 9 9.71 -5.28 -4.09
N LEU A 10 9.09 -4.42 -3.27
CA LEU A 10 8.10 -3.47 -3.73
C LEU A 10 8.83 -2.18 -4.11
N LYS A 11 8.68 -1.78 -5.38
CA LYS A 11 9.19 -0.50 -5.86
C LYS A 11 8.12 0.57 -5.66
N VAL A 12 8.35 1.45 -4.68
CA VAL A 12 7.49 2.61 -4.46
C VAL A 12 7.57 3.54 -5.65
N LEU A 13 6.43 3.85 -6.25
CA LEU A 13 6.29 4.78 -7.37
C LEU A 13 5.98 6.18 -6.86
N PHE A 14 5.04 6.28 -5.92
CA PHE A 14 4.56 7.55 -5.40
C PHE A 14 3.98 7.38 -4.01
N THR A 15 4.18 8.39 -3.16
CA THR A 15 3.52 8.49 -1.85
C THR A 15 3.08 9.92 -1.63
N THR A 16 1.82 10.10 -1.27
CA THR A 16 1.29 11.37 -0.79
C THR A 16 0.57 11.15 0.53
N GLY A 17 0.44 12.22 1.30
CA GLY A 17 -0.35 12.18 2.51
C GLY A 17 -0.55 13.56 3.08
N PHE A 18 -1.61 13.68 3.86
CA PHE A 18 -1.91 14.87 4.63
C PHE A 18 -2.41 14.45 6.01
N CYS A 19 -2.20 15.31 6.99
CA CYS A 19 -2.76 15.15 8.33
C CYS A 19 -3.73 16.30 8.58
N PHE A 20 -4.95 15.99 9.00
CA PHE A 20 -5.88 17.00 9.50
C PHE A 20 -5.64 17.23 10.99
N GLU A 21 -6.00 18.42 11.48
CA GLU A 21 -6.04 18.70 12.92
C GLU A 21 -6.85 17.59 13.63
N GLU A 22 -6.31 17.07 14.74
CA GLU A 22 -6.77 15.87 15.49
C GLU A 22 -6.14 14.50 15.10
N ASN A 23 -4.82 14.44 14.92
CA ASN A 23 -4.03 13.19 14.91
C ASN A 23 -4.40 12.13 13.84
N ARG A 24 -5.18 12.50 12.82
CA ARG A 24 -5.54 11.60 11.73
C ARG A 24 -4.78 12.00 10.47
N CYS A 25 -3.99 11.06 9.97
CA CYS A 25 -3.28 11.19 8.70
C CYS A 25 -3.87 10.23 7.68
N ILE A 26 -3.96 10.69 6.44
CA ILE A 26 -4.34 9.88 5.28
C ILE A 26 -3.10 9.76 4.41
N TYR A 27 -2.79 8.53 4.01
CA TYR A 27 -1.68 8.21 3.13
C TYR A 27 -2.18 7.45 1.92
N GLU A 28 -1.73 7.86 0.75
CA GLU A 28 -1.96 7.17 -0.51
C GLU A 28 -0.61 6.79 -1.11
N VAL A 29 -0.50 5.52 -1.50
CA VAL A 29 0.80 4.90 -1.77
C VAL A 29 0.67 4.00 -2.98
N TYR A 30 1.42 4.32 -4.02
CA TYR A 30 1.51 3.56 -5.24
C TYR A 30 2.84 2.82 -5.28
N PHE A 31 2.79 1.54 -5.58
CA PHE A 31 3.98 0.72 -5.76
C PHE A 31 3.75 -0.31 -6.86
N SER A 32 4.84 -0.71 -7.51
CA SER A 32 4.87 -1.81 -8.46
C SER A 32 5.61 -3.01 -7.88
N ALA A 33 5.15 -4.20 -8.20
CA ALA A 33 5.88 -5.44 -7.98
C ALA A 33 5.54 -6.45 -9.07
N ASP A 34 6.53 -7.26 -9.42
CA ASP A 34 6.30 -8.49 -10.18
C ASP A 34 5.48 -9.47 -9.32
N ASP A 35 4.62 -10.23 -10.00
CA ASP A 35 3.71 -11.22 -9.40
C ASP A 35 2.85 -10.69 -8.25
N ILE A 36 2.37 -9.43 -8.36
CA ILE A 36 1.61 -8.74 -7.30
C ILE A 36 0.43 -9.55 -6.75
N ARG A 37 -0.25 -10.33 -7.60
CA ARG A 37 -1.37 -11.21 -7.22
C ARG A 37 -0.96 -12.27 -6.20
N THR A 38 0.24 -12.82 -6.30
CA THR A 38 0.75 -13.82 -5.35
C THR A 38 1.14 -13.20 -4.01
N LYS A 39 1.58 -11.93 -4.04
CA LYS A 39 2.03 -11.16 -2.86
C LYS A 39 0.89 -10.44 -2.14
N GLU A 40 -0.27 -10.28 -2.79
CA GLU A 40 -1.44 -9.57 -2.25
C GLU A 40 -1.81 -9.99 -0.82
N PRO A 41 -1.92 -11.29 -0.46
CA PRO A 41 -2.36 -11.67 0.88
C PRO A 41 -1.39 -11.22 1.97
N ASP A 42 -0.09 -11.29 1.71
CA ASP A 42 0.94 -10.90 2.66
C ASP A 42 1.06 -9.37 2.76
N ILE A 43 0.92 -8.66 1.64
CA ILE A 43 0.87 -7.19 1.62
C ILE A 43 -0.32 -6.70 2.43
N ARG A 44 -1.53 -7.24 2.18
CA ARG A 44 -2.74 -6.91 2.96
C ARG A 44 -2.54 -7.22 4.44
N ARG A 45 -1.98 -8.38 4.79
CA ARG A 45 -1.67 -8.73 6.18
C ARG A 45 -0.74 -7.70 6.83
N THR A 46 0.26 -7.24 6.09
CA THR A 46 1.24 -6.28 6.60
C THR A 46 0.68 -4.87 6.72
N ILE A 47 -0.23 -4.45 5.83
CA ILE A 47 -0.95 -3.18 5.96
C ILE A 47 -1.83 -3.23 7.21
N ASN A 48 -2.63 -4.29 7.34
CA ASN A 48 -3.56 -4.46 8.46
C ASN A 48 -2.87 -4.63 9.83
N SER A 49 -1.57 -4.91 9.87
CA SER A 49 -0.80 -5.00 11.12
C SER A 49 -0.17 -3.67 11.56
N ILE A 50 -0.36 -2.59 10.80
CA ILE A 50 0.17 -1.26 11.14
C ILE A 50 -0.55 -0.74 12.40
N PRO A 51 0.18 -0.49 13.51
CA PRO A 51 -0.44 0.05 14.72
C PRO A 51 -1.03 1.43 14.47
N GLY A 52 -2.25 1.65 14.94
CA GLY A 52 -2.97 2.91 14.74
C GLY A 52 -3.60 3.07 13.36
N LEU A 53 -3.54 2.05 12.49
CA LEU A 53 -4.33 2.02 11.27
C LEU A 53 -5.82 1.96 11.63
N TYR A 54 -6.57 2.98 11.23
CA TYR A 54 -8.00 3.04 11.41
C TYR A 54 -8.74 2.32 10.27
N GLU A 55 -8.32 2.59 9.04
CA GLU A 55 -8.94 2.08 7.82
C GLU A 55 -7.91 2.00 6.70
N SER A 56 -8.06 1.03 5.80
CA SER A 56 -7.22 0.91 4.60
C SER A 56 -7.99 0.31 3.45
N GLU A 57 -7.73 0.83 2.26
CA GLU A 57 -8.15 0.24 0.99
C GLU A 57 -6.91 -0.25 0.23
N PHE A 58 -7.05 -1.34 -0.51
CA PHE A 58 -5.99 -1.89 -1.35
C PHE A 58 -6.57 -2.39 -2.66
N GLU A 59 -6.05 -1.84 -3.75
CA GLU A 59 -6.44 -2.11 -5.12
C GLU A 59 -5.21 -2.52 -5.94
N ILE A 60 -5.39 -3.47 -6.86
CA ILE A 60 -4.37 -3.87 -7.82
C ILE A 60 -4.77 -3.30 -9.18
N LEU A 61 -3.94 -2.40 -9.70
CA LEU A 61 -4.10 -1.83 -11.03
C LEU A 61 -3.31 -2.67 -12.05
N GLU A 62 -4.02 -3.37 -12.94
CA GLU A 62 -3.42 -4.08 -14.07
C GLU A 62 -3.46 -3.18 -15.30
N ILE A 63 -2.33 -2.53 -15.62
CA ILE A 63 -2.23 -1.68 -16.80
C ILE A 63 -2.14 -2.59 -18.03
N GLY A 64 -3.16 -2.55 -18.90
CA GLY A 64 -3.16 -3.23 -20.20
C GLY A 64 -4.15 -4.37 -20.40
N GLN A 65 -5.09 -4.60 -19.48
CA GLN A 65 -6.30 -5.38 -19.81
C GLN A 65 -7.37 -4.44 -20.37
N GLU A 66 -7.82 -4.71 -21.59
CA GLU A 66 -8.89 -3.97 -22.25
C GLU A 66 -10.19 -4.01 -21.42
N TRP A 67 -10.93 -2.90 -21.44
CA TRP A 67 -12.22 -2.71 -20.78
C TRP A 67 -13.32 -3.53 -21.46
#